data_AF-A0A949XVV2-F1
#
_entry.id   AF-A0A949XVV2-F1
#
_cell.length_a   1.000
_cell.length_b   1.000
_cell.length_c   1.000
_cell.angle_alpha   90.00
_cell.angle_beta   90.00
_cell.angle_gamma   90.00
#
_symmetry.space_group_name_H-M   'P 1'
#
loop_
_entity.id
_entity.type
_entity.pdbx_description
1 polymer ?
#
loop_
_entity_poly.entity_id
_entity_poly.type
_entity_poly.pdbx_seq_one_letter_code
_entity_poly.pdbx_strand_id
1 'polypeptide(L)'
;MKDEPRSPTRHQLDHAVPTVIHHPEEDLPQLARWLHRAMENRTRFWGLIVGLVVVVIGLTVLTTGFSLGRSTSDEAWMKLETAKTAAERVEIAKEFPKTQAGSWALLQAATEYYNQGFSDLPSNRDAAMPALKQALDLFKRVESESAPESFQARVAALGVARTLEARNELDKAIRQYEKVARTWKDSDEGRQAEQLARLLRRPESVAFYKELYTYKAPEATLPPLGREGIGLPSKHPLLDSPTVPASLLPPPPPSPPASPLAPAASGTDQPSLPGLPSDIFAPAAPETKAEAPETELPSDVFAPKTKGDTPKP
;
A
#
# COMPACT_ATOMS: atom_id res chain seq x y z
N MET A 1 57.42 117.82 16.21
CA MET A 1 57.40 116.45 16.80
C MET A 1 56.05 115.87 16.41
N LYS A 2 55.99 115.30 15.21
CA LYS A 2 55.92 113.85 14.93
C LYS A 2 54.51 113.29 15.17
N ASP A 3 53.75 113.32 14.08
CA ASP A 3 52.54 112.56 13.83
C ASP A 3 52.81 111.05 13.81
N GLU A 4 51.94 110.26 14.44
CA GLU A 4 51.73 108.85 14.09
C GLU A 4 50.23 108.51 14.20
N PRO A 5 49.58 108.07 13.10
CA PRO A 5 48.23 107.54 13.14
C PRO A 5 48.22 106.05 13.53
N ARG A 6 47.41 105.70 14.55
CA ARG A 6 47.17 104.32 14.97
C ARG A 6 46.28 103.60 13.96
N SER A 7 46.81 102.51 13.41
CA SER A 7 46.14 101.58 12.49
C SER A 7 44.97 100.84 13.15
N PRO A 8 43.88 100.56 12.40
CA PRO A 8 42.75 99.77 12.90
C PRO A 8 43.08 98.27 12.90
N THR A 9 42.83 97.62 14.05
CA THR A 9 42.99 96.18 14.26
C THR A 9 41.94 95.41 13.45
N ARG A 10 42.37 94.75 12.37
CA ARG A 10 41.61 93.71 11.67
C ARG A 10 41.42 92.51 12.61
N HIS A 11 40.21 92.29 13.10
CA HIS A 11 39.78 90.98 13.60
C HIS A 11 39.47 90.10 12.39
N GLN A 12 40.52 89.45 11.88
CA GLN A 12 40.41 88.34 10.94
C GLN A 12 40.42 87.02 11.73
N LEU A 13 39.45 86.17 11.40
CA LEU A 13 39.47 84.72 11.55
C LEU A 13 39.14 84.17 12.95
N ASP A 14 37.85 84.23 13.30
CA ASP A 14 37.21 83.13 14.02
C ASP A 14 37.35 81.85 13.17
N HIS A 15 38.44 81.12 13.40
CA HIS A 15 38.54 79.72 12.98
C HIS A 15 37.59 78.91 13.86
N ALA A 16 36.31 78.87 13.47
CA ALA A 16 35.45 77.76 13.79
C ALA A 16 36.10 76.52 13.16
N VAL A 17 36.98 75.85 13.91
CA VAL A 17 37.41 74.50 13.58
C VAL A 17 36.14 73.67 13.72
N PRO A 18 35.54 73.14 12.62
CA PRO A 18 34.50 72.14 12.77
C PRO A 18 35.23 70.94 13.36
N THR A 19 35.14 70.78 14.68
CA THR A 19 35.45 69.50 15.31
C THR A 19 34.37 68.54 14.84
N VAL A 20 34.54 68.01 13.63
CA VAL A 20 33.84 66.83 13.16
C VAL A 20 34.37 65.73 14.05
N ILE A 21 33.67 65.53 15.17
CA ILE A 21 33.83 64.38 16.02
C ILE A 21 33.33 63.22 15.16
N HIS A 22 34.22 62.66 14.34
CA HIS A 22 33.96 61.42 13.64
C HIS A 22 33.71 60.38 14.73
N HIS A 23 32.45 60.04 14.94
CA HIS A 23 32.11 58.88 15.74
C HIS A 23 32.63 57.69 14.94
N PRO A 24 33.71 57.01 15.37
CA PRO A 24 34.33 55.93 14.61
C PRO A 24 33.39 54.72 14.41
N GLU A 25 32.19 54.78 15.01
CA GLU A 25 31.14 53.79 14.89
C GLU A 25 30.32 53.91 13.60
N GLU A 26 30.32 55.06 12.91
CA GLU A 26 29.51 55.27 11.70
C GLU A 26 30.05 54.50 10.48
N ASP A 27 31.37 54.28 10.44
CA ASP A 27 32.05 53.55 9.36
C ASP A 27 31.98 52.02 9.52
N LEU A 28 31.43 51.52 10.62
CA LEU A 28 31.36 50.09 10.87
C LEU A 28 30.13 49.46 10.17
N PRO A 29 30.30 48.29 9.51
CA PRO A 29 29.18 47.56 8.93
C PRO A 29 28.15 47.26 10.03
N GLN A 30 26.87 47.23 9.67
CA GLN A 30 25.76 47.05 10.64
C GLN A 30 25.97 45.82 11.55
N LEU A 31 26.58 44.75 11.02
CA LEU A 31 26.95 43.56 11.79
C LEU A 31 28.02 43.83 12.86
N ALA A 32 29.02 44.66 12.57
CA ALA A 32 30.06 45.02 13.53
C ALA A 32 29.52 45.90 14.65
N ARG A 33 28.60 46.83 14.34
CA ARG A 33 27.90 47.62 15.36
C ARG A 33 27.04 46.74 16.27
N TRP A 34 26.30 45.79 15.68
CA TRP A 34 25.53 44.82 16.45
C TRP A 34 26.45 43.95 17.33
N LEU A 35 27.56 43.46 16.78
CA LEU A 35 28.52 42.63 17.51
C LEU A 35 29.17 43.40 18.67
N HIS A 36 29.52 44.68 18.48
CA HIS A 36 30.09 45.52 19.52
C HIS A 36 29.11 45.69 20.69
N ARG A 37 27.85 46.03 20.39
CA ARG A 37 26.78 46.16 21.39
C ARG A 37 26.42 44.82 22.03
N ALA A 38 26.55 43.71 21.30
CA ALA A 38 26.34 42.38 21.84
C ALA A 38 27.47 41.98 22.81
N MET A 39 28.73 42.33 22.52
CA MET A 39 29.89 42.02 23.38
C MET A 39 29.94 42.84 24.67
N GLU A 40 29.27 43.99 24.72
CA GLU A 40 29.19 44.84 25.92
C GLU A 40 28.55 44.10 27.11
N ASN A 41 27.62 43.17 26.83
CA ASN A 41 27.08 42.24 27.82
C ASN A 41 27.63 40.82 27.61
N ARG A 42 28.93 40.66 27.90
CA ARG A 42 29.70 39.42 27.68
C ARG A 42 28.98 38.15 28.15
N THR A 43 28.37 38.16 29.34
CA THR A 43 27.67 36.99 29.90
C THR A 43 26.41 36.61 29.11
N ARG A 44 25.62 37.60 28.65
CA ARG A 44 24.41 37.36 27.85
C ARG A 44 24.76 36.88 26.45
N PHE A 45 25.79 37.46 25.83
CA PHE A 45 26.24 37.07 24.51
C PHE A 45 26.72 35.60 24.47
N TRP A 46 27.62 35.22 25.39
CA TRP A 46 28.08 33.84 25.47
C TRP A 46 26.96 32.87 25.85
N GLY A 47 26.03 33.28 26.72
CA GLY A 47 24.84 32.47 27.03
C GLY A 47 23.97 32.19 25.80
N LEU A 48 23.75 33.19 24.94
CA LEU A 48 23.00 33.01 23.68
C LEU A 48 23.73 32.09 22.70
N ILE A 49 25.05 32.22 22.55
CA ILE A 49 25.84 31.33 21.69
C ILE A 49 25.75 29.88 22.18
N VAL A 50 25.97 29.66 23.48
CA VAL A 50 25.87 28.31 24.06
C VAL A 50 24.46 27.75 23.88
N GLY A 51 23.43 28.55 24.14
CA GLY A 51 22.04 28.16 23.91
C GLY A 51 21.77 27.77 22.45
N LEU A 52 22.22 28.57 21.49
CA LEU A 52 22.11 28.29 20.07
C LEU A 52 22.82 26.99 19.69
N VAL A 53 24.04 26.79 20.17
CA VAL A 53 24.83 25.57 19.92
C VAL A 53 24.10 24.33 20.47
N VAL A 54 23.55 24.40 21.68
CA VAL A 54 22.76 23.31 22.27
C VAL A 54 21.51 23.02 21.43
N VAL A 55 20.80 24.05 20.97
CA VAL A 55 19.62 23.88 20.09
C VAL A 55 20.01 23.23 18.77
N VAL A 56 21.09 23.68 18.14
CA VAL A 56 21.57 23.11 16.87
C VAL A 56 21.95 21.66 17.08
N ILE A 57 22.76 21.32 18.08
CA ILE A 57 23.15 19.92 18.39
C ILE A 57 21.91 19.06 18.68
N GLY A 58 20.97 19.58 19.47
CA GLY A 58 19.71 18.90 19.75
C GLY A 58 18.92 18.61 18.48
N LEU A 59 18.85 19.57 17.57
CA LEU A 59 18.20 19.41 16.27
C LEU A 59 18.96 18.40 15.39
N THR A 60 20.29 18.41 15.36
CA THR A 60 21.08 17.44 14.58
C THR A 60 20.91 16.01 15.09
N VAL A 61 20.89 15.82 16.41
CA VAL A 61 20.64 14.49 17.00
C VAL A 61 19.22 14.04 16.69
N LEU A 62 18.24 14.94 16.76
CA LEU A 62 16.85 14.63 16.44
C LEU A 62 16.67 14.26 14.95
N THR A 63 17.26 15.02 14.02
CA THR A 63 17.16 14.76 12.58
C THR A 63 17.96 13.52 12.15
N THR A 64 19.09 13.25 12.80
CA THR A 64 19.87 12.02 12.56
C THR A 64 19.09 10.81 13.05
N GLY A 65 18.56 10.84 14.28
CA GLY A 65 17.72 9.78 14.82
C GLY A 65 16.48 9.48 13.97
N PHE A 66 15.88 10.51 13.36
CA PHE A 66 14.74 10.35 12.46
C PHE A 66 15.13 9.87 11.05
N SER A 67 16.36 10.16 10.59
CA SER A 67 16.84 9.79 9.25
C SER A 67 17.28 8.33 9.15
N LEU A 68 17.75 7.71 10.23
CA LEU A 68 18.10 6.28 10.23
C LEU A 68 16.87 5.39 9.91
N GLY A 69 15.64 5.85 10.16
CA GLY A 69 14.44 5.13 9.79
C GLY A 69 14.15 5.11 8.28
N ARG A 70 14.59 6.13 7.54
CA ARG A 70 14.26 6.27 6.11
C ARG A 70 15.01 5.27 5.24
N SER A 71 16.31 5.07 5.47
CA SER A 71 17.10 4.10 4.70
C SER A 71 16.59 2.66 4.85
N THR A 72 16.12 2.29 6.05
CA THR A 72 15.52 0.96 6.27
C THR A 72 14.21 0.78 5.52
N SER A 73 13.43 1.86 5.34
CA SER A 73 12.19 1.79 4.57
C SER A 73 12.46 1.64 3.07
N ASP A 74 13.46 2.34 2.52
CA ASP A 74 13.79 2.27 1.10
C ASP A 74 14.31 0.87 0.72
N GLU A 75 15.18 0.29 1.55
CA GLU A 75 15.66 -1.08 1.37
C GLU A 75 14.51 -2.11 1.42
N ALA A 76 13.57 -1.94 2.35
CA ALA A 76 12.42 -2.82 2.48
C ALA A 76 11.50 -2.78 1.24
N TRP A 77 11.30 -1.61 0.63
CA TRP A 77 10.55 -1.48 -0.62
C TRP A 77 11.26 -2.16 -1.79
N MET A 78 12.58 -1.95 -1.94
CA MET A 78 13.37 -2.62 -2.97
C MET A 78 13.30 -4.14 -2.84
N LYS A 79 13.42 -4.67 -1.62
CA LYS A 79 13.27 -6.11 -1.37
C LYS A 79 11.86 -6.61 -1.69
N LEU A 80 10.84 -5.85 -1.32
CA LEU A 80 9.44 -6.19 -1.62
C LEU A 80 9.16 -6.25 -3.13
N GLU A 81 9.71 -5.33 -3.91
CA GLU A 81 9.58 -5.34 -5.38
C GLU A 81 10.26 -6.55 -6.03
N THR A 82 11.36 -7.04 -5.44
CA THR A 82 12.07 -8.22 -5.93
C THR A 82 11.46 -9.56 -5.49
N ALA A 83 10.60 -9.54 -4.46
CA ALA A 83 10.02 -10.74 -3.89
C ALA A 83 8.97 -11.35 -4.83
N LYS A 84 9.15 -12.64 -5.15
CA LYS A 84 8.27 -13.38 -6.06
C LYS A 84 7.31 -14.31 -5.35
N THR A 85 7.62 -14.69 -4.11
CA THR A 85 6.85 -15.69 -3.37
C THR A 85 6.24 -15.11 -2.10
N ALA A 86 5.11 -15.67 -1.67
CA ALA A 86 4.47 -15.29 -0.40
C ALA A 86 5.42 -15.48 0.79
N ALA A 87 6.25 -16.53 0.75
CA ALA A 87 7.23 -16.82 1.79
C ALA A 87 8.32 -15.73 1.89
N GLU A 88 8.89 -15.29 0.76
CA GLU A 88 9.86 -14.18 0.74
C GLU A 88 9.26 -12.90 1.33
N ARG A 89 8.00 -12.59 1.02
CA ARG A 89 7.33 -11.41 1.59
C ARG A 89 7.09 -11.52 3.09
N VAL A 90 6.85 -12.73 3.61
CA VAL A 90 6.80 -12.97 5.06
C VAL A 90 8.17 -12.73 5.70
N GLU A 91 9.26 -13.17 5.06
CA GLU A 91 10.62 -12.91 5.56
C GLU A 91 10.96 -11.41 5.55
N ILE A 92 10.57 -10.67 4.50
CA ILE A 92 10.74 -9.20 4.43
C ILE A 92 9.99 -8.53 5.59
N ALA A 93 8.76 -8.96 5.87
CA ALA A 93 8.00 -8.41 6.99
C ALA A 93 8.63 -8.72 8.37
N LYS A 94 9.39 -9.82 8.50
CA LYS A 94 10.16 -10.15 9.70
C LYS A 94 11.45 -9.33 9.79
N GLU A 95 12.13 -9.10 8.67
CA GLU A 95 13.38 -8.33 8.60
C GLU A 95 13.14 -6.83 8.85
N PHE A 96 12.02 -6.29 8.36
CA PHE A 96 11.67 -4.87 8.47
C PHE A 96 10.39 -4.65 9.29
N PRO A 97 10.36 -5.05 10.57
CA PRO A 97 9.17 -4.90 11.40
C PRO A 97 8.85 -3.41 11.60
N LYS A 98 7.56 -3.08 11.73
CA LYS A 98 7.05 -1.70 11.93
C LYS A 98 7.32 -0.73 10.79
N THR A 99 7.91 -1.17 9.67
CA THR A 99 8.00 -0.35 8.45
C THR A 99 6.70 -0.47 7.65
N GLN A 100 6.39 0.57 6.86
CA GLN A 100 5.23 0.52 5.97
C GLN A 100 5.38 -0.60 4.93
N ALA A 101 6.57 -0.78 4.36
CA ALA A 101 6.89 -1.86 3.43
C ALA A 101 6.67 -3.24 4.07
N GLY A 102 7.12 -3.46 5.31
CA GLY A 102 6.90 -4.72 6.03
C GLY A 102 5.41 -5.05 6.22
N SER A 103 4.58 -4.06 6.56
CA SER A 103 3.13 -4.26 6.67
C SER A 103 2.47 -4.61 5.33
N TRP A 104 2.92 -3.99 4.24
CA TRP A 104 2.45 -4.28 2.89
C TRP A 104 2.91 -5.66 2.40
N ALA A 105 4.15 -6.04 2.68
CA ALA A 105 4.67 -7.37 2.39
C ALA A 105 3.83 -8.45 3.05
N LEU A 106 3.47 -8.25 4.33
CA LEU A 106 2.65 -9.21 5.07
C LEU A 106 1.22 -9.30 4.51
N LEU A 107 0.62 -8.16 4.12
CA LEU A 107 -0.70 -8.12 3.48
C LEU A 107 -0.70 -8.81 2.11
N GLN A 108 0.33 -8.59 1.28
CA GLN A 108 0.49 -9.25 -0.01
C GLN A 108 0.67 -10.76 0.17
N ALA A 109 1.52 -11.19 1.11
CA ALA A 109 1.70 -12.60 1.43
C ALA A 109 0.38 -13.26 1.87
N ALA A 110 -0.38 -12.61 2.76
CA ALA A 110 -1.69 -13.10 3.19
C ALA A 110 -2.66 -13.26 2.00
N THR A 111 -2.65 -12.30 1.08
CA THR A 111 -3.49 -12.31 -0.13
C THR A 111 -3.08 -13.44 -1.08
N GLU A 112 -1.78 -13.68 -1.27
CA GLU A 112 -1.31 -14.79 -2.10
C GLU A 112 -1.66 -16.15 -1.52
N TYR A 113 -1.45 -16.37 -0.22
CA TYR A 113 -1.88 -17.61 0.45
C TYR A 113 -3.40 -17.80 0.39
N TYR A 114 -4.18 -16.72 0.49
CA TYR A 114 -5.63 -16.78 0.31
C TYR A 114 -5.97 -17.21 -1.12
N ASN A 115 -5.38 -16.58 -2.13
CA ASN A 115 -5.65 -16.89 -3.54
C ASN A 115 -5.26 -18.33 -3.88
N GLN A 116 -4.10 -18.81 -3.40
CA GLN A 116 -3.66 -20.19 -3.56
C GLN A 116 -4.63 -21.17 -2.89
N GLY A 117 -4.96 -20.93 -1.63
CA GLY A 117 -5.91 -21.78 -0.92
C GLY A 117 -7.28 -21.79 -1.59
N PHE A 118 -7.75 -20.64 -2.05
CA PHE A 118 -9.04 -20.51 -2.73
C PHE A 118 -9.04 -21.19 -4.11
N SER A 119 -7.96 -21.11 -4.89
CA SER A 119 -7.84 -21.81 -6.18
C SER A 119 -7.78 -23.32 -6.03
N ASP A 120 -7.26 -23.81 -4.91
CA ASP A 120 -7.11 -25.24 -4.63
C ASP A 120 -8.39 -25.87 -4.06
N LEU A 121 -9.33 -25.08 -3.52
CA LEU A 121 -10.58 -25.57 -2.93
C LEU A 121 -11.39 -26.52 -3.85
N PRO A 122 -11.58 -26.24 -5.16
CA PRO A 122 -12.39 -27.09 -6.02
C PRO A 122 -11.74 -28.44 -6.35
N SER A 123 -10.41 -28.50 -6.37
CA SER A 123 -9.64 -29.67 -6.81
C SER A 123 -9.15 -30.52 -5.64
N ASN A 124 -8.64 -29.89 -4.58
CA ASN A 124 -8.08 -30.57 -3.42
C ASN A 124 -8.25 -29.73 -2.15
N ARG A 125 -9.35 -29.96 -1.44
CA ARG A 125 -9.64 -29.30 -0.17
C ARG A 125 -8.55 -29.51 0.89
N ASP A 126 -7.98 -30.71 0.99
CA ASP A 126 -6.97 -31.00 2.01
C ASP A 126 -5.67 -30.21 1.77
N ALA A 127 -5.32 -29.96 0.50
CA ALA A 127 -4.20 -29.09 0.12
C ALA A 127 -4.51 -27.60 0.32
N ALA A 128 -5.76 -27.17 0.14
CA ALA A 128 -6.19 -25.78 0.31
C ALA A 128 -6.15 -25.29 1.78
N MET A 129 -6.52 -26.16 2.72
CA MET A 129 -6.73 -25.77 4.13
C MET A 129 -5.48 -25.21 4.84
N PRO A 130 -4.26 -25.74 4.65
CA PRO A 130 -3.04 -25.14 5.17
C PRO A 130 -2.79 -23.70 4.66
N ALA A 131 -2.96 -23.46 3.36
CA ALA A 131 -2.77 -22.14 2.75
C ALA A 131 -3.78 -21.12 3.31
N LEU A 132 -5.06 -21.50 3.39
CA LEU A 132 -6.11 -20.66 4.00
C LEU A 132 -5.85 -20.41 5.49
N LYS A 133 -5.25 -21.36 6.22
CA LYS A 133 -4.86 -21.15 7.63
C LYS A 133 -3.78 -20.09 7.73
N GLN A 134 -2.75 -20.21 6.89
CA GLN A 134 -1.64 -19.27 6.88
C GLN A 134 -2.10 -17.87 6.47
N ALA A 135 -2.98 -17.75 5.47
CA ALA A 135 -3.61 -16.48 5.09
C ALA A 135 -4.36 -15.84 6.27
N LEU A 136 -5.16 -16.64 7.01
CA LEU A 136 -5.92 -16.15 8.16
C LEU A 136 -5.01 -15.61 9.27
N ASP A 137 -3.94 -16.34 9.59
CA ASP A 137 -2.99 -15.94 10.63
C ASP A 137 -2.23 -14.67 10.23
N LEU A 138 -1.83 -14.55 8.96
CA LEU A 138 -1.18 -13.36 8.43
C LEU A 138 -2.12 -12.14 8.39
N PHE A 139 -3.37 -12.28 7.91
CA PHE A 139 -4.33 -11.18 7.93
C PHE A 139 -4.61 -10.69 9.35
N LYS A 140 -4.78 -11.59 10.32
CA LYS A 140 -4.93 -11.20 11.73
C LYS A 140 -3.71 -10.46 12.26
N ARG A 141 -2.51 -10.87 11.85
CA ARG A 141 -1.28 -10.18 12.20
C ARG A 141 -1.26 -8.76 11.62
N VAL A 142 -1.58 -8.57 10.34
CA VAL A 142 -1.72 -7.22 9.73
C VAL A 142 -2.76 -6.38 10.47
N GLU A 143 -3.94 -6.93 10.76
CA GLU A 143 -5.02 -6.24 11.49
C GLU A 143 -4.54 -5.76 12.86
N SER A 144 -3.71 -6.55 13.56
CA SER A 144 -3.20 -6.23 14.90
C SER A 144 -1.98 -5.29 14.93
N GLU A 145 -1.11 -5.37 13.93
CA GLU A 145 0.13 -4.56 13.86
C GLU A 145 -0.09 -3.20 13.19
N SER A 146 -1.15 -3.06 12.39
CA SER A 146 -1.47 -1.83 11.67
C SER A 146 -2.25 -0.84 12.55
N ALA A 147 -2.14 0.45 12.25
CA ALA A 147 -3.00 1.45 12.89
C ALA A 147 -4.49 1.18 12.56
N PRO A 148 -5.43 1.28 13.52
CA PRO A 148 -6.84 0.91 13.31
C PRO A 148 -7.54 1.60 12.13
N GLU A 149 -7.15 2.83 11.84
CA GLU A 149 -7.71 3.63 10.73
C GLU A 149 -6.94 3.47 9.40
N SER A 150 -5.89 2.63 9.37
CA SER A 150 -5.09 2.46 8.16
C SER A 150 -5.84 1.63 7.12
N PHE A 151 -5.49 1.86 5.85
CA PHE A 151 -5.99 1.04 4.75
C PHE A 151 -5.65 -0.45 4.95
N GLN A 152 -4.44 -0.74 5.43
CA GLN A 152 -3.99 -2.12 5.69
C GLN A 152 -4.85 -2.82 6.73
N ALA A 153 -5.23 -2.15 7.83
CA ALA A 153 -6.09 -2.72 8.86
C ALA A 153 -7.48 -3.06 8.31
N ARG A 154 -8.07 -2.17 7.49
CA ARG A 154 -9.37 -2.38 6.84
C ARG A 154 -9.36 -3.57 5.90
N VAL A 155 -8.40 -3.60 4.96
CA VAL A 155 -8.27 -4.68 3.99
C VAL A 155 -7.97 -6.00 4.68
N ALA A 156 -7.10 -5.99 5.70
CA ALA A 156 -6.78 -7.18 6.46
C ALA A 156 -8.00 -7.74 7.21
N ALA A 157 -8.78 -6.89 7.90
CA ALA A 157 -9.98 -7.32 8.62
C ALA A 157 -11.04 -7.91 7.68
N LEU A 158 -11.19 -7.35 6.47
CA LEU A 158 -12.03 -7.91 5.41
C LEU A 158 -11.46 -9.25 4.89
N GLY A 159 -10.13 -9.33 4.72
CA GLY A 159 -9.42 -10.56 4.36
C GLY A 159 -9.60 -11.69 5.38
N VAL A 160 -9.61 -11.37 6.69
CA VAL A 160 -9.95 -12.32 7.77
C VAL A 160 -11.36 -12.89 7.54
N ALA A 161 -12.35 -12.05 7.26
CA ALA A 161 -13.72 -12.49 7.04
C ALA A 161 -13.86 -13.40 5.81
N ARG A 162 -13.26 -13.01 4.67
CA ARG A 162 -13.23 -13.82 3.44
C ARG A 162 -12.53 -15.15 3.64
N THR A 163 -11.43 -15.17 4.38
CA THR A 163 -10.68 -16.41 4.66
C THR A 163 -11.50 -17.34 5.57
N LEU A 164 -12.25 -16.81 6.55
CA LEU A 164 -13.16 -17.60 7.37
C LEU A 164 -14.32 -18.19 6.54
N GLU A 165 -14.84 -17.43 5.58
CA GLU A 165 -15.87 -17.89 4.63
C GLU A 165 -15.35 -19.03 3.75
N ALA A 166 -14.14 -18.88 3.19
CA ALA A 166 -13.45 -19.90 2.39
C ALA A 166 -13.05 -21.16 3.19
N ARG A 167 -13.12 -21.12 4.53
CA ARG A 167 -12.86 -22.26 5.41
C ARG A 167 -14.13 -22.94 5.93
N ASN A 168 -15.30 -22.53 5.44
CA ASN A 168 -16.62 -22.95 5.93
C ASN A 168 -16.91 -22.54 7.40
N GLU A 169 -16.26 -21.51 7.91
CA GLU A 169 -16.48 -21.02 9.28
C GLU A 169 -17.51 -19.87 9.27
N LEU A 170 -18.68 -20.10 8.66
CA LEU A 170 -19.66 -19.07 8.28
C LEU A 170 -20.08 -18.18 9.46
N ASP A 171 -20.35 -18.74 10.64
CA ASP A 171 -20.72 -17.97 11.82
C ASP A 171 -19.63 -16.98 12.24
N LYS A 172 -18.36 -17.38 12.12
CA LYS A 172 -17.23 -16.50 12.43
C LYS A 172 -17.04 -15.46 11.33
N ALA A 173 -17.21 -15.85 10.06
CA ALA A 173 -17.14 -14.93 8.92
C ALA A 173 -18.18 -13.82 9.04
N ILE A 174 -19.45 -14.16 9.31
CA ILE A 174 -20.54 -13.20 9.51
C ILE A 174 -20.21 -12.22 10.65
N ARG A 175 -19.76 -12.73 11.81
CA ARG A 175 -19.37 -11.87 12.93
C ARG A 175 -18.22 -10.92 12.57
N GLN A 176 -17.25 -11.39 11.80
CA GLN A 176 -16.12 -10.57 11.36
C GLN A 176 -16.56 -9.52 10.33
N TYR A 177 -17.40 -9.87 9.34
CA TYR A 177 -17.96 -8.90 8.40
C TYR A 177 -18.77 -7.82 9.12
N GLU A 178 -19.59 -8.18 10.11
CA GLU A 178 -20.31 -7.20 10.93
C GLU A 178 -19.38 -6.32 11.77
N LYS A 179 -18.23 -6.84 12.22
CA LYS A 179 -17.21 -6.04 12.88
C LYS A 179 -16.65 -5.01 11.91
N VAL A 180 -16.26 -5.43 10.70
CA VAL A 180 -15.75 -4.54 9.64
C VAL A 180 -16.76 -3.46 9.27
N ALA A 181 -18.03 -3.84 9.05
CA ALA A 181 -19.11 -2.90 8.72
C ALA A 181 -19.38 -1.88 9.83
N ARG A 182 -19.25 -2.28 11.10
CA ARG A 182 -19.43 -1.37 12.25
C ARG A 182 -18.25 -0.43 12.45
N THR A 183 -17.03 -0.93 12.34
CA THR A 183 -15.82 -0.13 12.55
C THR A 183 -15.60 0.87 11.43
N TRP A 184 -15.83 0.48 10.16
CA TRP A 184 -15.55 1.32 8.99
C TRP A 184 -16.78 1.56 8.11
N LYS A 185 -17.89 1.96 8.72
CA LYS A 185 -19.20 2.17 8.04
C LYS A 185 -19.14 3.04 6.78
N ASP A 186 -18.26 4.04 6.77
CA ASP A 186 -18.19 5.04 5.69
C ASP A 186 -17.21 4.62 4.57
N SER A 187 -16.45 3.53 4.74
CA SER A 187 -15.52 3.02 3.74
C SER A 187 -16.17 2.02 2.77
N ASP A 188 -15.54 1.80 1.62
CA ASP A 188 -15.99 0.81 0.64
C ASP A 188 -15.94 -0.61 1.22
N GLU A 189 -14.93 -0.94 2.01
CA GLU A 189 -14.79 -2.23 2.68
C GLU A 189 -15.91 -2.46 3.71
N GLY A 190 -16.31 -1.42 4.45
CA GLY A 190 -17.41 -1.50 5.40
C GLY A 190 -18.75 -1.78 4.71
N ARG A 191 -19.04 -1.06 3.62
CA ARG A 191 -20.25 -1.29 2.80
C ARG A 191 -20.27 -2.69 2.20
N GLN A 192 -19.14 -3.13 1.65
CA GLN A 192 -19.01 -4.48 1.09
C GLN A 192 -19.21 -5.55 2.17
N ALA A 193 -18.59 -5.37 3.34
CA ALA A 193 -18.74 -6.30 4.46
C ALA A 193 -20.20 -6.38 4.96
N GLU A 194 -20.91 -5.25 5.03
CA GLU A 194 -22.33 -5.24 5.38
C GLU A 194 -23.17 -6.04 4.38
N GLN A 195 -22.93 -5.85 3.08
CA GLN A 195 -23.61 -6.60 2.03
C GLN A 195 -23.33 -8.09 2.13
N LEU A 196 -22.06 -8.50 2.31
CA LEU A 196 -21.68 -9.90 2.45
C LEU A 196 -22.27 -10.53 3.71
N ALA A 197 -22.25 -9.84 4.85
CA ALA A 197 -22.90 -10.34 6.08
C ALA A 197 -24.41 -10.57 5.89
N ARG A 198 -25.11 -9.66 5.18
CA ARG A 198 -26.53 -9.84 4.86
C ARG A 198 -26.78 -11.02 3.93
N LEU A 199 -25.93 -11.22 2.92
CA LEU A 199 -26.05 -12.34 2.00
C LEU A 199 -25.81 -13.67 2.71
N LEU A 200 -24.74 -13.78 3.51
CA LEU A 200 -24.38 -15.01 4.22
C LEU A 200 -25.40 -15.48 5.24
N ARG A 201 -26.23 -14.57 5.77
CA ARG A 201 -27.34 -14.91 6.69
C ARG A 201 -28.55 -15.52 5.99
N ARG A 202 -28.65 -15.42 4.67
CA ARG A 202 -29.77 -15.99 3.93
C ARG A 202 -29.72 -17.52 3.99
N PRO A 203 -30.84 -18.20 4.27
CA PRO A 203 -30.87 -19.66 4.36
C PRO A 203 -30.40 -20.33 3.07
N GLU A 204 -30.64 -19.71 1.92
CA GLU A 204 -30.18 -20.18 0.61
C GLU A 204 -28.65 -20.19 0.51
N SER A 205 -27.98 -19.14 1.01
CA SER A 205 -26.51 -19.07 1.01
C SER A 205 -25.89 -20.10 1.96
N VAL A 206 -26.49 -20.30 3.13
CA VAL A 206 -26.04 -21.34 4.08
C VAL A 206 -26.21 -22.74 3.47
N ALA A 207 -27.35 -22.99 2.79
CA ALA A 207 -27.58 -24.24 2.09
C ALA A 207 -26.56 -24.47 0.96
N PHE A 208 -26.30 -23.45 0.15
CA PHE A 208 -25.30 -23.49 -0.91
C PHE A 208 -23.91 -23.84 -0.40
N TYR A 209 -23.44 -23.18 0.66
CA TYR A 209 -22.13 -23.49 1.24
C TYR A 209 -22.08 -24.91 1.78
N LYS A 210 -23.14 -25.37 2.47
CA LYS A 210 -23.22 -26.74 2.97
C LYS A 210 -23.11 -27.76 1.84
N GLU A 211 -23.78 -27.52 0.72
CA GLU A 211 -23.69 -28.36 -0.49
C GLU A 211 -22.29 -28.31 -1.09
N LEU A 212 -21.73 -27.12 -1.30
CA LEU A 212 -20.40 -26.91 -1.86
C LEU A 212 -19.30 -27.65 -1.06
N TYR A 213 -19.35 -27.62 0.28
CA TYR A 213 -18.36 -28.32 1.11
C TYR A 213 -18.62 -29.82 1.26
N THR A 214 -19.79 -30.30 0.86
CA THR A 214 -20.11 -31.74 0.80
C THR A 214 -19.80 -32.32 -0.58
N TYR A 215 -19.74 -31.48 -1.61
CA TYR A 215 -19.42 -31.87 -2.97
C TYR A 215 -18.03 -32.51 -3.05
N LYS A 216 -17.98 -33.69 -3.67
CA LYS A 216 -16.74 -34.36 -4.07
C LYS A 216 -16.76 -34.40 -5.59
N ALA A 217 -15.73 -33.85 -6.23
CA ALA A 217 -15.59 -33.97 -7.66
C ALA A 217 -15.61 -35.46 -8.03
N PRO A 218 -16.45 -35.89 -8.99
CA PRO A 218 -16.41 -37.26 -9.45
C PRO A 218 -14.99 -37.54 -9.93
N GLU A 219 -14.36 -38.60 -9.40
CA GLU A 219 -13.07 -39.03 -9.92
C GLU A 219 -13.26 -39.26 -11.40
N ALA A 220 -12.52 -38.51 -12.23
CA ALA A 220 -12.51 -38.70 -13.66
C ALA A 220 -11.89 -40.08 -13.91
N THR A 221 -12.70 -41.12 -13.82
CA THR A 221 -12.37 -42.45 -14.33
C THR A 221 -12.31 -42.27 -15.83
N LEU A 222 -11.12 -41.95 -16.33
CA LEU A 222 -10.86 -42.03 -17.76
C LEU A 222 -11.35 -43.42 -18.18
N PRO A 223 -12.25 -43.53 -19.16
CA PRO A 223 -12.63 -44.83 -19.69
C PRO A 223 -11.33 -45.54 -20.05
N PRO A 224 -11.18 -46.84 -19.69
CA PRO A 224 -9.91 -47.55 -19.86
C PRO A 224 -9.40 -47.36 -21.29
N LEU A 225 -8.38 -46.51 -21.45
CA LEU A 225 -7.74 -46.26 -22.75
C LEU A 225 -6.97 -47.53 -23.12
N GLY A 226 -7.58 -48.36 -23.97
CA GLY A 226 -7.03 -49.63 -24.43
C GLY A 226 -7.54 -50.80 -23.57
N ARG A 227 -8.38 -51.69 -24.10
CA ARG A 227 -7.92 -52.68 -25.09
C ARG A 227 -8.97 -53.15 -26.10
N GLU A 228 -10.18 -52.61 -26.09
CA GLU A 228 -11.20 -53.03 -27.05
C GLU A 228 -11.61 -51.82 -27.88
N GLY A 229 -11.46 -51.96 -29.20
CA GLY A 229 -11.43 -50.87 -30.16
C GLY A 229 -12.53 -49.84 -29.93
N ILE A 230 -12.17 -48.56 -30.05
CA ILE A 230 -13.13 -47.46 -30.19
C ILE A 230 -14.16 -47.92 -31.21
N GLY A 231 -15.36 -48.25 -30.72
CA GLY A 231 -16.47 -48.77 -31.51
C GLY A 231 -17.00 -47.66 -32.40
N LEU A 232 -16.22 -47.29 -33.40
CA LEU A 232 -16.63 -46.40 -34.45
C LEU A 232 -17.85 -47.06 -35.13
N PRO A 233 -18.93 -46.32 -35.38
CA PRO A 233 -20.12 -46.87 -36.02
C PRO A 233 -19.72 -47.55 -37.33
N SER A 234 -20.36 -48.68 -37.67
CA SER A 234 -19.98 -49.61 -38.75
C SER A 234 -19.93 -49.03 -40.17
N LYS A 235 -20.13 -47.72 -40.33
CA LYS A 235 -20.06 -46.96 -41.58
C LYS A 235 -19.03 -45.83 -41.54
N HIS A 236 -18.26 -45.70 -40.47
CA HIS A 236 -17.17 -44.76 -40.45
C HIS A 236 -16.15 -45.19 -41.53
N PRO A 237 -15.74 -44.29 -42.44
CA PRO A 237 -14.74 -44.62 -43.45
C PRO A 237 -13.49 -45.14 -42.76
N LEU A 238 -12.90 -46.24 -43.24
CA LEU A 238 -11.64 -46.74 -42.68
C LEU A 238 -10.68 -45.56 -42.55
N LEU A 239 -10.33 -45.23 -41.31
CA LEU A 239 -9.30 -44.25 -41.02
C LEU A 239 -7.99 -44.98 -41.31
N ASP A 240 -7.70 -45.18 -42.61
CA ASP A 240 -6.38 -45.51 -43.13
C ASP A 240 -5.50 -44.30 -42.83
N SER A 241 -5.18 -44.16 -41.54
CA SER A 241 -4.12 -43.31 -41.07
C SER A 241 -2.91 -43.81 -41.84
N PRO A 242 -2.26 -42.97 -42.66
CA PRO A 242 -1.06 -43.40 -43.36
C PRO A 242 -0.15 -43.96 -42.29
N THR A 243 0.18 -45.25 -42.41
CA THR A 243 1.22 -45.89 -41.60
C THR A 243 2.47 -45.11 -41.89
N VAL A 244 2.73 -44.06 -41.10
CA VAL A 244 3.95 -43.28 -41.19
C VAL A 244 5.01 -44.28 -40.78
N PRO A 245 5.91 -44.71 -41.68
CA PRO A 245 6.95 -45.65 -41.31
C PRO A 245 7.71 -45.03 -40.15
N ALA A 246 7.83 -45.78 -39.04
CA ALA A 246 8.47 -45.33 -37.81
C ALA A 246 9.91 -44.82 -38.03
N SER A 247 10.49 -45.07 -39.20
CA SER A 247 11.80 -44.62 -39.65
C SER A 247 11.90 -43.14 -40.05
N LEU A 248 10.78 -42.40 -40.16
CA LEU A 248 10.79 -40.94 -40.45
C LEU A 248 10.59 -40.08 -39.20
N LEU A 249 10.32 -40.69 -38.04
CA LEU A 249 10.40 -39.97 -36.79
C LEU A 249 11.88 -39.81 -36.46
N PRO A 250 12.39 -38.57 -36.31
CA PRO A 250 13.74 -38.37 -35.83
C PRO A 250 13.89 -39.13 -34.51
N PRO A 251 15.04 -39.78 -34.26
CA PRO A 251 15.27 -40.47 -33.00
C PRO A 251 14.96 -39.49 -31.87
N PRO A 252 14.25 -39.94 -30.81
CA PRO A 252 14.00 -39.09 -29.67
C PRO A 252 15.36 -38.51 -29.24
N PRO A 253 15.45 -37.18 -29.01
CA PRO A 253 16.69 -36.57 -28.57
C PRO A 253 17.21 -37.37 -27.37
N PRO A 254 18.53 -37.64 -27.29
CA PRO A 254 19.09 -38.41 -26.20
C PRO A 254 18.60 -37.80 -24.90
N SER A 255 17.92 -38.62 -24.08
CA SER A 255 17.45 -38.20 -22.77
C SER A 255 18.62 -37.51 -22.06
N PRO A 256 18.49 -36.23 -21.67
CA PRO A 256 19.56 -35.55 -20.97
C PRO A 256 19.93 -36.40 -19.75
N PRO A 257 21.24 -36.53 -19.44
CA PRO A 257 21.67 -37.28 -18.27
C PRO A 257 20.86 -36.79 -17.07
N ALA A 258 20.28 -37.75 -16.34
CA ALA A 258 19.49 -37.50 -15.14
C ALA A 258 20.26 -36.53 -14.25
N SER A 259 19.88 -35.26 -14.32
CA SER A 259 20.49 -34.24 -13.50
C SER A 259 20.08 -34.55 -12.06
N PRO A 260 21.02 -34.48 -11.10
CA PRO A 260 20.70 -34.69 -9.70
C PRO A 260 19.55 -33.75 -9.32
N LEU A 261 18.55 -34.26 -8.59
CA LEU A 261 17.44 -33.47 -8.05
C LEU A 261 18.00 -32.19 -7.40
N ALA A 262 17.86 -31.07 -8.09
CA ALA A 262 17.99 -29.73 -7.54
C ALA A 262 16.58 -29.13 -7.42
N PRO A 263 16.30 -28.35 -6.36
CA PRO A 263 14.96 -27.91 -6.02
C PRO A 263 14.37 -27.00 -7.10
N ALA A 264 13.07 -27.19 -7.34
CA ALA A 264 12.27 -26.49 -8.34
C ALA A 264 12.39 -24.96 -8.20
N ALA A 265 13.07 -24.34 -9.17
CA ALA A 265 12.94 -22.92 -9.47
C ALA A 265 12.20 -22.80 -10.80
N SER A 266 10.90 -22.51 -10.73
CA SER A 266 10.07 -22.17 -11.87
C SER A 266 10.42 -20.77 -12.36
N GLY A 267 11.30 -20.68 -13.37
CA GLY A 267 11.39 -19.54 -14.26
C GLY A 267 10.45 -19.77 -15.44
N THR A 268 9.37 -19.01 -15.51
CA THR A 268 8.51 -18.94 -16.70
C THR A 268 9.03 -17.82 -17.59
N ASP A 269 9.69 -18.20 -18.68
CA ASP A 269 9.87 -17.33 -19.84
C ASP A 269 8.49 -17.07 -20.47
N GLN A 270 8.02 -15.83 -20.38
CA GLN A 270 6.84 -15.35 -21.06
C GLN A 270 7.26 -14.75 -22.41
N PRO A 271 6.67 -15.18 -23.55
CA PRO A 271 6.99 -14.62 -24.85
C PRO A 271 6.43 -13.20 -24.98
N SER A 272 7.29 -12.27 -25.40
CA SER A 272 6.97 -10.87 -25.66
C SER A 272 5.90 -10.74 -26.76
N LEU A 273 4.75 -10.15 -26.42
CA LEU A 273 3.75 -9.74 -27.40
C LEU A 273 4.24 -8.51 -28.19
N PRO A 274 3.99 -8.44 -29.51
CA PRO A 274 4.38 -7.31 -30.35
C PRO A 274 3.50 -6.08 -30.11
N GLY A 275 4.17 -4.96 -29.79
CA GLY A 275 3.80 -3.55 -29.92
C GLY A 275 2.31 -3.16 -30.03
N LEU A 276 1.75 -2.70 -28.92
CA LEU A 276 0.60 -1.78 -28.92
C LEU A 276 1.12 -0.33 -29.14
N PRO A 277 0.48 0.49 -29.99
CA PRO A 277 0.88 1.86 -30.26
C PRO A 277 0.67 2.77 -29.03
N SER A 278 1.68 3.58 -28.75
CA SER A 278 1.85 4.41 -27.54
C SER A 278 0.98 5.67 -27.45
N ASP A 279 0.04 5.90 -28.37
CA ASP A 279 -0.60 7.21 -28.55
C ASP A 279 -1.98 7.37 -27.88
N ILE A 280 -2.38 6.49 -26.96
CA ILE A 280 -3.72 6.56 -26.30
C ILE A 280 -3.70 7.32 -24.96
N PHE A 281 -2.54 7.69 -24.42
CA PHE A 281 -2.42 8.39 -23.13
C PHE A 281 -1.89 9.83 -23.25
N ALA A 282 -2.41 10.60 -24.20
CA ALA A 282 -2.30 12.05 -24.14
C ALA A 282 -3.31 12.59 -23.11
N PRO A 283 -2.89 13.38 -22.11
CA PRO A 283 -3.81 14.01 -21.16
C PRO A 283 -4.61 15.10 -21.88
N ALA A 284 -5.92 14.89 -22.01
CA ALA A 284 -6.84 15.93 -22.45
C ALA A 284 -6.84 17.10 -21.46
N ALA A 285 -6.67 18.31 -22.00
CA ALA A 285 -6.78 19.57 -21.29
C ALA A 285 -8.19 19.75 -20.66
N PRO A 286 -8.31 20.55 -19.58
CA PRO A 286 -9.58 20.70 -18.87
C PRO A 286 -10.51 21.63 -19.63
N GLU A 287 -11.53 21.08 -20.29
CA GLU A 287 -12.68 21.83 -20.77
C GLU A 287 -13.79 21.88 -19.70
N THR A 288 -14.01 23.10 -19.23
CA THR A 288 -15.32 23.75 -19.17
C THR A 288 -16.41 23.11 -18.30
N LYS A 289 -16.51 23.68 -17.10
CA LYS A 289 -17.71 23.96 -16.29
C LYS A 289 -19.03 23.85 -17.09
N ALA A 290 -19.76 22.75 -16.89
CA ALA A 290 -21.16 22.61 -17.26
C ALA A 290 -22.01 22.46 -16.00
N GLU A 291 -22.89 23.43 -15.84
CA GLU A 291 -23.92 23.60 -14.82
C GLU A 291 -24.99 22.52 -15.02
N ALA A 292 -25.25 21.70 -13.99
CA ALA A 292 -26.29 20.69 -14.00
C ALA A 292 -27.53 21.18 -13.24
N PRO A 293 -28.75 20.97 -13.77
CA PRO A 293 -29.98 21.41 -13.13
C PRO A 293 -30.39 20.48 -11.98
N GLU A 294 -30.86 21.08 -10.89
CA GLU A 294 -31.51 20.42 -9.77
C GLU A 294 -32.71 19.61 -10.26
N THR A 295 -32.68 18.30 -10.05
CA THR A 295 -33.87 17.44 -10.14
C THR A 295 -34.25 17.06 -8.72
N GLU A 296 -35.30 17.71 -8.21
CA GLU A 296 -35.96 17.39 -6.96
C GLU A 296 -36.49 15.94 -7.00
N LEU A 297 -36.05 15.12 -6.03
CA LEU A 297 -36.63 13.81 -5.74
C LEU A 297 -37.73 13.98 -4.68
N PRO A 298 -38.92 13.38 -4.86
CA PRO A 298 -40.02 13.49 -3.93
C PRO A 298 -39.69 12.80 -2.60
N SER A 299 -39.79 13.57 -1.52
CA SER A 299 -39.47 13.22 -0.14
C SER A 299 -40.62 12.56 0.62
N ASP A 300 -41.30 11.56 0.05
CA ASP A 300 -42.48 10.98 0.71
C ASP A 300 -42.73 9.48 0.46
N VAL A 301 -41.74 8.64 0.78
CA VAL A 301 -41.88 7.16 0.75
C VAL A 301 -41.66 6.51 2.14
N PHE A 302 -41.32 7.29 3.17
CA PHE A 302 -40.98 6.76 4.50
C PHE A 302 -41.87 7.27 5.64
N ALA A 303 -43.12 7.67 5.37
CA ALA A 303 -44.10 7.90 6.43
C ALA A 303 -44.53 6.56 7.08
N PRO A 304 -44.33 6.35 8.39
CA PRO A 304 -44.77 5.13 9.07
C PRO A 304 -46.30 5.13 9.25
N LYS A 305 -46.95 4.03 8.83
CA LYS A 305 -48.38 3.78 9.08
C LYS A 305 -48.65 3.76 10.59
N THR A 306 -49.59 4.60 11.00
CA THR A 306 -50.15 4.70 12.34
C THR A 306 -50.80 3.39 12.80
N LYS A 307 -50.51 3.01 14.05
CA LYS A 307 -51.08 1.87 14.77
C LYS A 307 -52.58 2.06 14.98
N GLY A 308 -53.32 0.98 14.76
CA GLY A 308 -54.76 0.89 14.90
C GLY A 308 -55.30 1.00 16.32
N ASP A 309 -56.54 1.48 16.35
CA ASP A 309 -57.46 1.52 17.47
C ASP A 309 -57.66 0.17 18.16
N THR A 310 -57.76 0.22 19.48
CA THR A 310 -58.19 -0.89 20.34
C THR A 310 -59.67 -0.64 20.71
N PRO A 311 -60.60 -1.57 20.50
CA PRO A 311 -61.94 -1.45 21.04
C PRO A 311 -61.94 -1.88 22.52
N LYS A 312 -62.54 -1.04 23.35
CA LYS A 312 -62.75 -1.26 24.80
C LYS A 312 -64.04 -2.07 25.01
N PRO A 313 -64.07 -3.03 25.96
CA PRO A 313 -65.33 -3.49 26.56
C PRO A 313 -65.91 -2.46 27.53
#